data_AF-A0A6N6S1P1-F1
#
_entry.id   AF-A0A6N6S1P1-F1
#
_cell.length_a   1.000
_cell.length_b   1.000
_cell.length_c   1.000
_cell.angle_alpha   90.00
_cell.angle_beta   90.00
_cell.angle_gamma   90.00
#
_symmetry.space_group_name_H-M   'P 1'
#
loop_
_entity.id
_entity.type
_entity.pdbx_description
1 polymer ?
#
loop_
_entity_poly.entity_id
_entity_poly.type
_entity_poly.pdbx_seq_one_letter_code
_entity_poly.pdbx_strand_id
1 'polypeptide(L)'
;QKYAKQIDSMVFPGIQGGPFMHIIAAKAVGFKEAMTEEFKQCQRQTVKNAQAMAQEFIKRGYTIVSGGTDNHLFLIDLRNKNITGKEAQVLLESVDIILNRNTIPFDEKGASANEPNGIRIGTPTVTSRGMKDAEVIKIAECIDKALSHPNDSKVKDTIRKTVKELCSAHPLYEVAAYQTAK
;
A
#
# COMPACT_ATOMS: atom_id res chain seq x y z
N GLN A 1 -23.58 14.59 20.35
CA GLN A 1 -24.04 14.36 21.74
C GLN A 1 -25.15 13.31 21.85
N LYS A 2 -26.17 13.27 20.97
CA LYS A 2 -27.29 12.29 21.01
C LYS A 2 -26.91 10.83 21.29
N TYR A 3 -25.78 10.36 20.76
CA TYR A 3 -25.34 8.95 20.90
C TYR A 3 -24.23 8.72 21.94
N ALA A 4 -23.71 9.78 22.58
CA ALA A 4 -22.50 9.69 23.41
C ALA A 4 -22.62 8.65 24.53
N LYS A 5 -23.66 8.79 25.38
CA LYS A 5 -23.89 7.88 26.52
C LYS A 5 -24.05 6.41 26.09
N GLN A 6 -24.72 6.17 24.96
CA GLN A 6 -24.93 4.82 24.44
C GLN A 6 -23.60 4.19 24.00
N ILE A 7 -22.79 4.94 23.25
CA ILE A 7 -21.47 4.51 22.81
C ILE A 7 -20.54 4.28 24.00
N ASP A 8 -20.46 5.23 24.93
CA ASP A 8 -19.57 5.15 26.09
C ASP A 8 -19.90 3.92 26.95
N SER A 9 -21.19 3.69 27.25
CA SER A 9 -21.64 2.54 28.03
C SER A 9 -21.39 1.19 27.33
N MET A 10 -21.46 1.16 26.00
CA MET A 10 -21.16 -0.04 25.22
C MET A 10 -19.66 -0.34 25.25
N VAL A 11 -18.80 0.68 25.17
CA VAL A 11 -17.34 0.50 25.28
C VAL A 11 -16.95 0.05 26.68
N PHE A 12 -17.35 0.79 27.71
CA PHE A 12 -17.15 0.44 29.11
C PHE A 12 -18.42 0.74 29.92
N PRO A 13 -18.96 -0.22 30.68
CA PRO A 13 -18.42 -1.55 30.99
C PRO A 13 -18.80 -2.66 30.00
N GLY A 14 -19.33 -2.34 28.81
CA GLY A 14 -19.90 -3.35 27.90
C GLY A 14 -18.90 -4.36 27.33
N ILE A 15 -17.96 -3.93 26.47
CA ILE A 15 -17.05 -4.85 25.75
C ILE A 15 -15.57 -4.71 26.10
N GLN A 16 -15.18 -3.68 26.85
CA GLN A 16 -13.80 -3.44 27.28
C GLN A 16 -13.71 -3.23 28.80
N GLY A 17 -12.51 -3.49 29.34
CA GLY A 17 -12.14 -3.22 30.73
C GLY A 17 -11.34 -1.93 30.87
N GLY A 18 -10.17 -2.00 31.51
CA GLY A 18 -9.30 -0.84 31.73
C GLY A 18 -8.71 -0.28 30.42
N PRO A 19 -8.65 1.06 30.25
CA PRO A 19 -8.13 1.69 29.05
C PRO A 19 -6.61 1.55 28.93
N PHE A 20 -6.11 1.40 27.70
CA PHE A 20 -4.68 1.44 27.40
C PHE A 20 -4.19 2.88 27.26
N MET A 21 -3.88 3.51 28.40
CA MET A 21 -3.50 4.93 28.46
C MET A 21 -2.29 5.28 27.59
N HIS A 22 -1.33 4.36 27.41
CA HIS A 22 -0.18 4.55 26.52
C HIS A 22 -0.59 4.66 25.04
N ILE A 23 -1.59 3.90 24.59
CA ILE A 23 -2.15 4.02 23.23
C ILE A 23 -2.97 5.30 23.07
N ILE A 24 -3.73 5.69 24.11
CA ILE A 24 -4.48 6.96 24.10
C ILE A 24 -3.51 8.14 23.95
N ALA A 25 -2.41 8.14 24.71
CA ALA A 25 -1.36 9.15 24.59
C ALA A 25 -0.72 9.16 23.17
N ALA A 26 -0.38 7.99 22.62
CA ALA A 26 0.16 7.90 21.26
C ALA A 26 -0.83 8.42 20.19
N LYS A 27 -2.13 8.14 20.34
CA LYS A 27 -3.17 8.70 19.45
C LYS A 27 -3.27 10.22 19.55
N ALA A 28 -3.12 10.79 20.74
CA ALA A 28 -3.11 12.24 20.91
C ALA A 28 -1.95 12.90 20.16
N VAL A 29 -0.75 12.29 20.19
CA VAL A 29 0.40 12.72 19.38
C VAL A 29 0.07 12.61 17.88
N GLY A 30 -0.44 11.45 17.43
CA GLY A 30 -0.82 11.24 16.04
C GLY A 30 -1.91 12.21 15.55
N PHE A 31 -2.88 12.58 16.38
CA PHE A 31 -3.88 13.59 16.03
C PHE A 31 -3.29 14.98 15.93
N LYS A 32 -2.34 15.35 16.80
CA LYS A 32 -1.61 16.62 16.70
C LYS A 32 -0.82 16.70 15.39
N GLU A 33 -0.14 15.61 14.99
CA GLU A 33 0.54 15.53 13.70
C GLU A 33 -0.43 15.59 12.52
N ALA A 34 -1.59 14.93 12.61
CA ALA A 34 -2.60 14.94 11.56
C ALA A 34 -3.21 16.33 11.30
N MET A 35 -3.09 17.26 12.25
CA MET A 35 -3.57 18.64 12.12
C MET A 35 -2.58 19.56 11.40
N THR A 36 -1.37 19.10 11.06
CA THR A 36 -0.36 19.94 10.42
C THR A 36 -0.59 20.09 8.91
N GLU A 37 -0.08 21.17 8.31
CA GLU A 37 -0.16 21.37 6.86
C GLU A 37 0.75 20.37 6.12
N GLU A 38 1.85 19.93 6.72
CA GLU A 38 2.73 18.89 6.17
C GLU A 38 1.98 17.57 6.03
N PHE A 39 1.20 17.17 7.04
CA PHE A 39 0.38 15.96 6.97
C PHE A 39 -0.64 16.06 5.84
N LYS A 40 -1.32 17.20 5.71
CA LYS A 40 -2.28 17.46 4.64
C LYS A 40 -1.64 17.41 3.25
N GLN A 41 -0.42 17.92 3.10
CA GLN A 41 0.36 17.79 1.86
C GLN A 41 0.71 16.33 1.58
N CYS A 42 1.12 15.57 2.59
CA CYS A 42 1.39 14.13 2.47
C CYS A 42 0.14 13.33 2.02
N GLN A 43 -1.05 13.64 2.55
CA GLN A 43 -2.30 13.00 2.11
C GLN A 43 -2.65 13.34 0.66
N ARG A 44 -2.47 14.60 0.24
CA ARG A 44 -2.67 14.98 -1.18
C ARG A 44 -1.69 14.26 -2.11
N GLN A 45 -0.41 14.18 -1.72
CA GLN A 45 0.59 13.45 -2.49
C GLN A 45 0.28 11.94 -2.53
N THR A 46 -0.30 11.38 -1.47
CA THR A 46 -0.71 9.97 -1.42
C THR A 46 -1.72 9.65 -2.52
N VAL A 47 -2.79 10.45 -2.64
CA VAL A 47 -3.79 10.29 -3.71
C VAL A 47 -3.18 10.53 -5.08
N LYS A 48 -2.37 11.59 -5.23
CA LYS A 48 -1.68 11.89 -6.50
C LYS A 48 -0.77 10.74 -6.97
N ASN A 49 -0.02 10.16 -6.04
CA ASN A 49 0.83 8.99 -6.30
C ASN A 49 -0.01 7.78 -6.74
N ALA A 50 -1.15 7.52 -6.08
CA ALA A 50 -2.01 6.40 -6.44
C ALA A 50 -2.59 6.57 -7.85
N GLN A 51 -3.02 7.78 -8.19
CA GLN A 51 -3.50 8.14 -9.53
C GLN A 51 -2.40 7.98 -10.58
N ALA A 52 -1.20 8.52 -10.34
CA ALA A 52 -0.07 8.40 -11.26
C ALA A 52 0.30 6.94 -11.52
N MET A 53 0.37 6.13 -10.46
CA MET A 53 0.70 4.71 -10.56
C MET A 53 -0.39 3.90 -11.27
N ALA A 54 -1.67 4.16 -10.99
CA ALA A 54 -2.78 3.51 -11.69
C ALA A 54 -2.77 3.85 -13.20
N GLN A 55 -2.54 5.11 -13.56
CA GLN A 55 -2.42 5.53 -14.96
C GLN A 55 -1.23 4.86 -15.66
N GLU A 56 -0.12 4.69 -14.95
CA GLU A 56 1.05 3.98 -15.49
C GLU A 56 0.75 2.50 -15.79
N PHE A 57 0.01 1.82 -14.92
CA PHE A 57 -0.46 0.46 -15.18
C PHE A 57 -1.44 0.40 -16.37
N ILE A 58 -2.36 1.37 -16.50
CA ILE A 58 -3.27 1.44 -17.66
C ILE A 58 -2.48 1.55 -18.97
N LYS A 59 -1.46 2.42 -19.03
CA LYS A 59 -0.58 2.55 -20.21
C LYS A 59 0.13 1.25 -20.59
N ARG A 60 0.40 0.38 -19.61
CA ARG A 60 1.02 -0.95 -19.78
C ARG A 60 0.01 -2.06 -20.06
N GLY A 61 -1.25 -1.70 -20.28
CA GLY A 61 -2.32 -2.62 -20.62
C GLY A 61 -2.78 -3.48 -19.44
N TYR A 62 -2.67 -2.99 -18.21
CA TYR A 62 -3.35 -3.61 -17.06
C TYR A 62 -4.77 -3.09 -16.93
N THR A 63 -5.66 -3.94 -16.45
CA THR A 63 -7.03 -3.56 -16.13
C THR A 63 -7.11 -3.09 -14.68
N ILE A 64 -7.39 -1.80 -14.48
CA ILE A 64 -7.67 -1.26 -13.14
C ILE A 64 -9.15 -1.41 -12.86
N VAL A 65 -9.52 -2.03 -11.73
CA VAL A 65 -10.93 -2.10 -11.31
C VAL A 65 -11.45 -0.67 -11.16
N SER A 66 -12.62 -0.38 -11.73
CA SER A 66 -13.22 0.97 -11.85
C SER A 66 -12.49 1.97 -12.76
N GLY A 67 -11.40 1.57 -13.43
CA GLY A 67 -10.69 2.38 -14.42
C GLY A 67 -9.71 3.42 -13.87
N GLY A 68 -9.54 3.50 -12.54
CA GLY A 68 -8.65 4.47 -11.91
C GLY A 68 -8.72 4.41 -10.38
N THR A 69 -8.47 5.55 -9.73
CA THR A 69 -8.66 5.72 -8.28
C THR A 69 -8.82 7.19 -7.88
N ASP A 70 -9.66 7.42 -6.88
CA ASP A 70 -9.87 8.72 -6.22
C ASP A 70 -9.32 8.74 -4.78
N ASN A 71 -8.61 7.67 -4.37
CA ASN A 71 -8.09 7.53 -3.03
C ASN A 71 -6.64 6.99 -3.02
N HIS A 72 -6.23 6.37 -1.92
CA HIS A 72 -4.84 5.96 -1.67
C HIS A 72 -4.50 4.55 -2.21
N LEU A 73 -5.46 3.85 -2.82
CA LEU A 73 -5.27 2.50 -3.32
C LEU A 73 -6.02 2.25 -4.63
N PHE A 74 -5.67 1.18 -5.32
CA PHE A 74 -6.41 0.65 -6.47
C PHE A 74 -6.23 -0.86 -6.55
N LEU A 75 -7.09 -1.50 -7.35
CA LEU A 75 -7.07 -2.94 -7.60
C LEU A 75 -6.72 -3.17 -9.07
N ILE A 76 -5.81 -4.11 -9.31
CA ILE A 76 -5.50 -4.58 -10.66
C ILE A 76 -6.15 -5.95 -10.85
N ASP A 77 -6.86 -6.10 -11.96
CA ASP A 77 -7.31 -7.38 -12.50
C ASP A 77 -6.21 -7.98 -13.38
N LEU A 78 -5.73 -9.17 -13.01
CA LEU A 78 -4.62 -9.86 -13.66
C LEU A 78 -5.07 -10.93 -14.66
N ARG A 79 -6.37 -11.11 -14.90
CA ARG A 79 -6.89 -12.11 -15.87
C ARG A 79 -6.31 -11.90 -17.25
N ASN A 80 -6.16 -10.64 -17.69
CA ASN A 80 -5.57 -10.33 -19.00
C ASN A 80 -4.04 -10.57 -19.07
N LYS A 81 -3.39 -10.88 -17.94
CA LYS A 81 -2.00 -11.31 -17.85
C LYS A 81 -1.85 -12.82 -17.59
N ASN A 82 -2.96 -13.56 -17.46
CA ASN A 82 -2.98 -15.00 -17.15
C ASN A 82 -2.16 -15.36 -15.89
N ILE A 83 -2.21 -14.51 -14.86
CA ILE A 83 -1.51 -14.72 -13.59
C ILE A 83 -2.54 -14.56 -12.46
N THR A 84 -2.55 -15.48 -11.50
CA THR A 84 -3.38 -15.34 -10.30
C THR A 84 -2.77 -14.29 -9.36
N GLY A 85 -3.60 -13.65 -8.53
CA GLY A 85 -3.14 -12.74 -7.48
C GLY A 85 -2.19 -13.41 -6.48
N LYS A 86 -2.36 -14.71 -6.22
CA LYS A 86 -1.45 -15.48 -5.35
C LYS A 86 -0.06 -15.62 -5.98
N GLU A 87 0.02 -16.00 -7.25
CA GLU A 87 1.29 -16.09 -7.98
C GLU A 87 1.98 -14.72 -8.07
N ALA A 88 1.23 -13.68 -8.42
CA ALA A 88 1.74 -12.31 -8.47
C ALA A 88 2.31 -11.85 -7.11
N GLN A 89 1.58 -12.12 -6.01
CA GLN A 89 2.06 -11.78 -4.68
C GLN A 89 3.39 -12.48 -4.34
N VAL A 90 3.47 -13.80 -4.52
CA VAL A 90 4.68 -14.58 -4.21
C VAL A 90 5.86 -14.16 -5.09
N LEU A 91 5.62 -13.91 -6.37
CA LEU A 91 6.63 -13.44 -7.30
C LEU A 91 7.18 -12.07 -6.91
N LEU A 92 6.31 -11.12 -6.56
CA LEU A 92 6.72 -9.76 -6.18
C LEU A 92 7.43 -9.75 -4.82
N GLU A 93 7.00 -10.58 -3.88
CA GLU A 93 7.69 -10.79 -2.60
C GLU A 93 9.13 -11.30 -2.82
N SER A 94 9.35 -12.18 -3.81
CA SER A 94 10.68 -12.68 -4.16
C SER A 94 11.66 -11.62 -4.70
N VAL A 95 11.15 -10.42 -5.00
CA VAL A 95 11.93 -9.25 -5.46
C VAL A 95 11.75 -8.02 -4.55
N ASP A 96 11.40 -8.26 -3.28
CA ASP A 96 11.27 -7.24 -2.22
C ASP A 96 10.13 -6.23 -2.43
N ILE A 97 9.11 -6.58 -3.23
CA ILE A 97 7.90 -5.77 -3.41
C ILE A 97 6.73 -6.44 -2.69
N ILE A 98 6.28 -5.82 -1.59
CA ILE A 98 5.22 -6.36 -0.75
C ILE A 98 3.87 -5.74 -1.11
N LEU A 99 2.92 -6.59 -1.49
CA LEU A 99 1.54 -6.24 -1.72
C LEU A 99 0.60 -7.38 -1.32
N ASN A 100 -0.70 -7.20 -1.50
CA ASN A 100 -1.72 -8.18 -1.14
C ASN A 100 -2.49 -8.66 -2.37
N ARG A 101 -2.62 -9.98 -2.53
CA ARG A 101 -3.62 -10.58 -3.43
C ARG A 101 -5.03 -10.23 -2.94
N ASN A 102 -5.94 -9.91 -3.85
CA ASN A 102 -7.25 -9.39 -3.51
C ASN A 102 -8.30 -9.91 -4.50
N THR A 103 -9.50 -10.25 -4.01
CA THR A 103 -10.64 -10.57 -4.87
C THR A 103 -11.05 -9.37 -5.71
N ILE A 104 -11.58 -9.62 -6.90
CA ILE A 104 -12.08 -8.60 -7.82
C ILE A 104 -13.51 -8.92 -8.26
N PRO A 105 -14.26 -7.93 -8.81
CA PRO A 105 -15.60 -8.18 -9.32
C PRO A 105 -15.63 -9.33 -10.35
N PHE A 106 -16.62 -10.21 -10.20
CA PHE A 106 -16.83 -11.37 -11.08
C PHE A 106 -15.63 -12.33 -11.12
N ASP A 107 -14.90 -12.50 -10.02
CA ASP A 107 -13.98 -13.62 -9.86
C ASP A 107 -14.73 -14.94 -10.08
N GLU A 108 -14.20 -15.79 -10.97
CA GLU A 108 -14.86 -17.03 -11.39
C GLU A 108 -14.93 -18.06 -10.25
N LYS A 109 -15.99 -18.88 -10.26
CA LYS A 109 -16.10 -20.05 -9.38
C LYS A 109 -14.97 -21.04 -9.72
N GLY A 110 -13.91 -21.04 -8.90
CA GLY A 110 -12.70 -21.84 -9.11
C GLY A 110 -11.45 -21.12 -8.63
N ALA A 111 -11.43 -19.78 -8.74
CA ALA A 111 -10.60 -18.93 -7.90
C ALA A 111 -11.13 -19.06 -6.47
N SER A 112 -10.61 -20.00 -5.69
CA SER A 112 -10.94 -20.06 -4.26
C SER A 112 -10.63 -18.70 -3.63
N ALA A 113 -11.25 -18.32 -2.51
CA ALA A 113 -10.89 -17.09 -1.80
C ALA A 113 -9.38 -17.00 -1.47
N ASN A 114 -8.65 -18.12 -1.54
CA ASN A 114 -7.21 -18.21 -1.36
C ASN A 114 -6.39 -17.85 -2.61
N GLU A 115 -6.97 -17.91 -3.81
CA GLU A 115 -6.32 -17.71 -5.12
C GLU A 115 -7.13 -16.74 -6.00
N PRO A 116 -7.33 -15.47 -5.58
CA PRO A 116 -8.07 -14.49 -6.35
C PRO A 116 -7.31 -14.06 -7.62
N ASN A 117 -7.97 -13.40 -8.57
CA ASN A 117 -7.32 -12.91 -9.81
C ASN A 117 -6.79 -11.48 -9.74
N GLY A 118 -6.79 -10.85 -8.57
CA GLY A 118 -6.36 -9.47 -8.42
C GLY A 118 -5.27 -9.24 -7.39
N ILE A 119 -4.68 -8.05 -7.46
CA ILE A 119 -3.76 -7.50 -6.47
C ILE A 119 -4.20 -6.09 -6.07
N ARG A 120 -3.95 -5.72 -4.81
CA ARG A 120 -4.21 -4.39 -4.26
C ARG A 120 -2.92 -3.65 -4.01
N ILE A 121 -2.83 -2.45 -4.56
CA ILE A 121 -1.67 -1.57 -4.41
C ILE A 121 -2.13 -0.28 -3.74
N GLY A 122 -1.34 0.20 -2.77
CA GLY A 122 -1.58 1.47 -2.09
C GLY A 122 -0.30 2.26 -1.92
N THR A 123 -0.43 3.58 -1.86
CA THR A 123 0.69 4.54 -1.84
C THR A 123 1.02 5.22 -0.49
N PRO A 124 0.29 5.06 0.64
CA PRO A 124 0.63 5.77 1.89
C PRO A 124 2.06 5.54 2.36
N THR A 125 2.53 4.29 2.36
CA THR A 125 3.86 3.92 2.90
C THR A 125 5.01 4.48 2.08
N VAL A 126 4.91 4.49 0.75
CA VAL A 126 5.95 5.09 -0.10
C VAL A 126 5.93 6.60 -0.01
N THR A 127 4.73 7.19 0.08
CA THR A 127 4.55 8.64 0.19
C THR A 127 5.08 9.18 1.52
N SER A 128 4.84 8.48 2.65
CA SER A 128 5.36 8.88 3.96
C SER A 128 6.89 8.83 4.05
N ARG A 129 7.55 8.05 3.17
CA ARG A 129 9.01 8.04 2.99
C ARG A 129 9.52 9.14 2.05
N GLY A 130 8.63 10.01 1.56
CA GLY A 130 8.95 11.13 0.68
C GLY A 130 8.98 10.81 -0.82
N MET A 131 8.56 9.61 -1.23
CA MET A 131 8.46 9.25 -2.65
C MET A 131 7.30 9.99 -3.35
N LYS A 132 7.52 10.42 -4.59
CA LYS A 132 6.58 11.16 -5.43
C LYS A 132 6.31 10.39 -6.74
N ASP A 133 5.71 11.08 -7.70
CA ASP A 133 5.27 10.56 -9.00
C ASP A 133 6.36 9.74 -9.73
N ALA A 134 7.61 10.24 -9.74
CA ALA A 134 8.71 9.57 -10.44
C ALA A 134 9.07 8.21 -9.83
N GLU A 135 9.11 8.13 -8.49
CA GLU A 135 9.42 6.89 -7.78
C GLU A 135 8.28 5.88 -7.93
N VAL A 136 7.01 6.31 -7.84
CA VAL A 136 5.87 5.38 -7.98
C VAL A 136 5.73 4.84 -9.41
N ILE A 137 6.11 5.63 -10.43
CA ILE A 137 6.21 5.13 -11.82
C ILE A 137 7.31 4.06 -11.92
N LYS A 138 8.48 4.30 -11.30
CA LYS A 138 9.57 3.32 -11.27
C LYS A 138 9.18 2.03 -10.55
N ILE A 139 8.37 2.12 -9.49
CA ILE A 139 7.83 0.93 -8.81
C ILE A 139 6.84 0.19 -9.73
N ALA A 140 5.95 0.89 -10.45
CA ALA A 140 5.06 0.27 -11.42
C ALA A 140 5.83 -0.46 -12.53
N GLU A 141 6.92 0.13 -13.03
CA GLU A 141 7.86 -0.51 -13.96
C GLU A 141 8.47 -1.80 -13.42
N CYS A 142 8.90 -1.79 -12.15
CA CYS A 142 9.44 -2.99 -11.51
C CYS A 142 8.40 -4.10 -11.41
N ILE A 143 7.16 -3.75 -11.00
CA ILE A 143 6.05 -4.71 -10.92
C ILE A 143 5.76 -5.30 -12.30
N ASP A 144 5.64 -4.45 -13.32
CA ASP A 144 5.36 -4.89 -14.69
C ASP A 144 6.45 -5.80 -15.25
N LYS A 145 7.74 -5.47 -15.02
CA LYS A 145 8.87 -6.31 -15.41
C LYS A 145 8.84 -7.67 -14.73
N ALA A 146 8.54 -7.72 -13.43
CA ALA A 146 8.43 -8.97 -12.69
C ALA A 146 7.32 -9.86 -13.27
N LEU A 147 6.12 -9.30 -13.45
CA LEU A 147 4.95 -10.05 -13.94
C LEU A 147 5.12 -10.50 -15.40
N SER A 148 5.81 -9.70 -16.23
CA SER A 148 6.04 -10.04 -17.65
C SER A 148 7.18 -11.04 -17.85
N HIS A 149 8.12 -11.15 -16.92
CA HIS A 149 9.29 -12.05 -17.01
C HIS A 149 9.44 -12.90 -15.73
N PRO A 150 8.43 -13.70 -15.36
CA PRO A 150 8.36 -14.35 -14.05
C PRO A 150 9.47 -15.38 -13.80
N ASN A 151 10.13 -15.87 -14.85
CA ASN A 151 11.19 -16.89 -14.78
C ASN A 151 12.60 -16.35 -15.06
N ASP A 152 12.76 -15.05 -15.34
CA ASP A 152 14.07 -14.46 -15.63
C ASP A 152 14.77 -13.99 -14.35
N SER A 153 15.82 -14.71 -13.94
CA SER A 153 16.60 -14.38 -12.75
C SER A 153 17.34 -13.04 -12.85
N LYS A 154 17.83 -12.66 -14.04
CA LYS A 154 18.56 -11.40 -14.25
C LYS A 154 17.61 -10.20 -14.11
N VAL A 155 16.37 -10.34 -14.59
CA VAL A 155 15.33 -9.32 -14.39
C VAL A 155 15.02 -9.18 -12.90
N LYS A 156 14.85 -10.29 -12.17
CA LYS A 156 14.60 -10.27 -10.73
C LYS A 156 15.74 -9.59 -9.94
N ASP A 157 16.99 -9.89 -10.27
CA ASP A 157 18.16 -9.26 -9.63
C ASP A 157 18.21 -7.75 -9.88
N THR A 158 17.88 -7.32 -11.10
CA THR A 158 17.78 -5.90 -11.46
C THR A 158 16.68 -5.19 -10.69
N ILE A 159 15.53 -5.85 -10.51
CA ILE A 159 14.41 -5.31 -9.72
C ILE A 159 14.82 -5.17 -8.25
N ARG A 160 15.41 -6.20 -7.62
CA ARG A 160 15.88 -6.11 -6.23
C ARG A 160 16.87 -4.98 -6.02
N LYS A 161 17.81 -4.80 -6.96
CA LYS A 161 18.75 -3.67 -6.92
C LYS A 161 18.01 -2.33 -6.95
N THR A 162 17.05 -2.19 -7.85
CA THR A 162 16.24 -0.97 -7.99
C THR A 162 15.41 -0.68 -6.74
N VAL A 163 14.76 -1.70 -6.17
CA VAL A 163 13.97 -1.58 -4.92
C VAL A 163 14.86 -1.17 -3.76
N LYS A 164 16.07 -1.76 -3.65
CA LYS A 164 17.05 -1.39 -2.64
C LYS A 164 17.51 0.06 -2.77
N GLU A 165 17.83 0.50 -3.99
CA GLU A 165 18.21 1.89 -4.26
C GLU A 165 17.10 2.88 -3.87
N LEU A 166 15.85 2.60 -4.26
CA LEU A 166 14.68 3.42 -3.86
C LEU A 166 14.54 3.46 -2.34
N CYS A 167 14.65 2.31 -1.67
CA CYS A 167 14.55 2.26 -0.21
C CYS A 167 15.68 3.00 0.50
N SER A 168 16.91 2.94 -0.03
CA SER A 168 18.07 3.64 0.54
C SER A 168 18.01 5.15 0.32
N ALA A 169 17.49 5.61 -0.82
CA ALA A 169 17.29 7.03 -1.09
C ALA A 169 16.17 7.65 -0.22
N HIS A 170 15.22 6.84 0.24
CA HIS A 170 14.06 7.25 1.02
C HIS A 170 13.97 6.46 2.34
N PRO A 171 14.85 6.69 3.32
CA PRO A 171 14.87 5.94 4.57
C PRO A 171 13.56 6.13 5.38
N LEU A 172 13.21 5.13 6.19
CA LEU A 172 11.94 5.12 6.94
C LEU A 172 12.01 5.93 8.25
N TYR A 173 13.20 6.00 8.86
CA TYR A 173 13.49 6.81 10.04
C TYR A 173 14.80 7.56 9.81
N GLU A 174 14.88 8.82 10.25
CA GLU A 174 16.17 9.50 10.37
C GLU A 174 16.94 8.91 11.56
N VAL A 175 18.20 8.50 11.32
CA VAL A 175 19.03 7.81 12.32
C VAL A 175 19.19 8.62 13.62
N ALA A 176 19.15 9.95 13.56
CA ALA A 176 19.26 10.84 14.72
C ALA A 176 18.07 10.73 15.70
N ALA A 177 16.87 10.43 15.21
CA ALA A 177 15.66 10.30 16.05
C ALA A 177 15.65 8.99 16.87
N TYR A 178 16.38 7.96 16.43
CA TYR A 178 16.45 6.67 17.13
C TYR A 178 17.45 6.70 18.31
N GLN A 179 18.51 7.50 18.22
CA GLN A 179 19.54 7.57 19.26
C GLN A 179 19.12 8.40 20.48
N THR A 180 18.15 9.29 20.34
CA THR A 180 17.62 10.13 21.44
C THR A 180 16.50 9.45 22.23
N ALA A 181 16.04 8.27 21.81
CA ALA A 181 14.96 7.50 22.45
C ALA A 181 15.45 6.30 23.28
N LYS A 182 16.76 6.20 23.56
CA LYS A 182 17.36 5.29 24.54
C LYS A 182 17.91 6.07 25.71
#